data_AF-A0A9E7AEM5-F1
#
_entry.id   AF-A0A9E7AEM5-F1
#
_cell.length_a   1.000
_cell.length_b   1.000
_cell.length_c   1.000
_cell.angle_alpha   90.00
_cell.angle_beta   90.00
_cell.angle_gamma   90.00
#
_symmetry.space_group_name_H-M   'P 1'
#
loop_
_entity.id
_entity.type
_entity.pdbx_description
1 polymer ?
#
loop_
_entity_poly.entity_id
_entity_poly.type
_entity_poly.pdbx_seq_one_letter_code
_entity_poly.pdbx_strand_id
1 'polypeptide(L)'
;MDDELICRPGPFGFDPPEIAPGGAVGAPLMTPLWNAPGSIPWYLGWGAPPFLFLPQAEEMKNVQVTAAELSLLAAGYKPLAEVVEALCSKAEAYMWFHEINRFPLRMCHFLAQLAHESGRFTKLRESLNYSTSSRILEVFGPNHSAKVTVEEAEALINSQQALAERVYGLGNPTKAAEFKHKVAGEGFKFRGRGLIQLTGKANYEKFGKHPDIKLDLVAKPELAEDPFIAVQLAVAFWKERDLSALADADNVTAITKRINGGTEGLGDRKKLLATAKDIWLNKQMS
;
A
#
# COMPACT_ATOMS: atom_id res chain seq x y z
N MET A 1 -16.01 -17.25 -6.84
CA MET A 1 -15.36 -16.88 -5.56
C MET A 1 -14.42 -15.79 -5.97
N ASP A 2 -14.95 -14.58 -5.95
CA ASP A 2 -14.51 -13.52 -6.84
C ASP A 2 -13.42 -12.72 -6.11
N ASP A 3 -12.20 -12.82 -6.61
CA ASP A 3 -11.05 -12.06 -6.11
C ASP A 3 -11.34 -10.56 -6.33
N GLU A 4 -11.71 -9.86 -5.25
CA GLU A 4 -11.92 -8.41 -5.23
C GLU A 4 -10.61 -7.69 -5.65
N LEU A 5 -10.63 -7.13 -6.86
CA LEU A 5 -9.55 -6.38 -7.50
C LEU A 5 -9.47 -4.97 -6.91
N ILE A 6 -8.75 -4.85 -5.80
CA ILE A 6 -8.52 -3.57 -5.10
C ILE A 6 -7.47 -2.72 -5.82
N CYS A 7 -6.51 -3.35 -6.50
CA CYS A 7 -5.36 -2.70 -7.10
C CYS A 7 -5.28 -3.05 -8.60
N ARG A 8 -5.96 -2.29 -9.47
CA ARG A 8 -5.50 -2.18 -10.86
C ARG A 8 -4.69 -0.89 -10.94
N PRO A 9 -3.37 -0.94 -11.18
CA PRO A 9 -2.59 0.27 -11.34
C PRO A 9 -3.08 1.01 -12.60
N GLY A 10 -3.44 2.29 -12.46
CA GLY A 10 -3.18 3.21 -13.57
C GLY A 10 -1.66 3.20 -13.82
N PRO A 11 -1.18 3.18 -15.07
CA PRO A 11 0.24 3.13 -15.34
C PRO A 11 0.85 4.44 -14.84
N PHE A 12 1.70 4.37 -13.84
CA PHE A 12 2.60 5.46 -13.51
C PHE A 12 3.71 5.48 -14.58
N GLY A 13 3.54 6.35 -15.58
CA GLY A 13 4.63 6.77 -16.46
C GLY A 13 5.54 7.70 -15.64
N PHE A 14 6.82 7.37 -15.59
CA PHE A 14 7.81 8.08 -14.79
C PHE A 14 8.71 8.91 -15.71
N ASP A 15 8.69 10.23 -15.56
CA ASP A 15 9.76 11.12 -16.01
C ASP A 15 10.50 11.67 -14.77
N PRO A 16 11.85 11.70 -14.76
CA PRO A 16 12.63 12.16 -13.62
C PRO A 16 12.72 13.71 -13.57
N PRO A 17 12.52 14.36 -12.41
CA PRO A 17 12.77 15.79 -12.25
C PRO A 17 14.19 16.10 -11.72
N GLU A 18 14.78 17.16 -12.26
CA GLU A 18 16.04 17.78 -11.81
C GLU A 18 15.93 18.41 -10.41
N ILE A 19 17.01 18.35 -9.63
CA ILE A 19 17.10 18.79 -8.22
C ILE A 19 17.91 20.08 -8.10
N ALA A 20 17.43 21.02 -7.28
CA ALA A 20 18.21 22.12 -6.71
C ALA A 20 18.09 22.15 -5.16
N PRO A 21 19.08 22.72 -4.42
CA PRO A 21 19.34 22.38 -3.01
C PRO A 21 19.00 23.48 -1.98
N GLY A 22 18.98 23.09 -0.69
CA GLY A 22 19.03 23.97 0.50
C GLY A 22 17.73 24.02 1.29
N GLY A 23 17.66 23.98 2.63
CA GLY A 23 18.65 24.04 3.70
C GLY A 23 17.96 23.71 5.05
N ALA A 24 18.76 23.40 6.07
CA ALA A 24 18.33 22.88 7.37
C ALA A 24 18.09 23.95 8.45
N VAL A 25 17.26 23.63 9.46
CA VAL A 25 17.31 23.97 10.92
C VAL A 25 15.96 23.50 11.54
N GLY A 26 15.76 22.98 12.75
CA GLY A 26 16.53 22.77 13.98
C GLY A 26 15.57 22.84 15.20
N ALA A 27 15.73 21.91 16.17
CA ALA A 27 15.19 21.87 17.56
C ALA A 27 13.79 21.23 17.84
N PRO A 28 13.47 20.86 19.10
CA PRO A 28 14.20 19.96 20.02
C PRO A 28 13.33 18.79 20.55
N LEU A 29 14.01 17.81 21.16
CA LEU A 29 13.50 16.54 21.70
C LEU A 29 12.55 16.69 22.90
N MET A 30 11.41 16.00 22.84
CA MET A 30 10.58 15.61 23.98
C MET A 30 10.55 14.08 24.05
N THR A 31 11.16 13.51 25.08
CA THR A 31 11.14 12.08 25.38
C THR A 31 9.84 11.67 26.09
N PRO A 32 9.15 10.60 25.66
CA PRO A 32 8.17 9.93 26.52
C PRO A 32 8.81 8.76 27.27
N LEU A 33 8.65 8.80 28.59
CA LEU A 33 8.89 7.72 29.54
C LEU A 33 8.03 6.48 29.22
N TRP A 34 8.64 5.43 28.67
CA TRP A 34 8.14 4.05 28.79
C TRP A 34 9.33 3.07 28.82
N ASN A 35 10.09 3.12 29.92
CA ASN A 35 10.97 2.02 30.33
C ASN A 35 10.52 1.57 31.71
N ALA A 36 9.67 0.54 31.74
CA ALA A 36 9.43 -0.26 32.93
C ALA A 36 9.49 -1.74 32.50
N PRO A 37 10.52 -2.50 32.92
CA PRO A 37 10.62 -3.92 32.63
C PRO A 37 9.70 -4.71 33.57
N GLY A 38 8.82 -5.54 33.00
CA GLY A 38 8.09 -6.56 33.76
C GLY A 38 6.56 -6.47 33.65
N SER A 39 6.02 -7.02 32.57
CA SER A 39 4.68 -7.63 32.57
C SER A 39 4.50 -8.51 31.33
N ILE A 40 4.75 -9.81 31.50
CA ILE A 40 4.32 -10.86 30.58
C ILE A 40 2.92 -11.30 31.03
N PRO A 41 1.84 -11.12 30.24
CA PRO A 41 0.54 -11.68 30.58
C PRO A 41 0.48 -13.17 30.23
N TRP A 42 0.26 -13.97 31.28
CA TRP A 42 -0.28 -15.33 31.36
C TRP A 42 -0.83 -15.95 30.05
N TYR A 43 -0.24 -17.06 29.60
CA TYR A 43 -0.92 -18.10 28.81
C TYR A 43 -0.55 -19.46 29.39
N LEU A 44 -1.38 -19.94 30.31
CA LEU A 44 -1.39 -21.34 30.76
C LEU A 44 -2.84 -21.79 30.85
N GLY A 45 -3.23 -22.70 29.96
CA GLY A 45 -4.49 -23.41 30.04
C GLY A 45 -4.97 -23.91 28.68
N TRP A 46 -4.97 -25.24 28.53
CA TRP A 46 -5.62 -26.07 27.51
C TRP A 46 -4.78 -26.49 26.28
N GLY A 47 -4.12 -27.64 26.45
CA GLY A 47 -3.98 -28.70 25.44
C GLY A 47 -3.15 -28.40 24.19
N ALA A 48 -1.85 -28.72 24.22
CA ALA A 48 -1.02 -28.74 23.01
C ALA A 48 -1.51 -29.85 22.05
N PRO A 49 -1.86 -29.56 20.78
CA PRO A 49 -2.07 -30.58 19.78
C PRO A 49 -0.72 -31.26 19.41
N PRO A 50 -0.74 -32.55 19.05
CA PRO A 50 0.49 -33.29 18.81
C PRO A 50 1.12 -32.86 17.48
N PHE A 51 2.38 -32.41 17.56
CA PHE A 51 3.31 -32.25 16.44
C PHE A 51 2.77 -31.46 15.22
N LEU A 52 2.60 -30.15 15.39
CA LEU A 52 2.90 -29.23 14.29
C LEU A 52 4.38 -28.87 14.40
N PHE A 53 5.12 -29.04 13.31
CA PHE A 53 6.49 -28.58 13.16
C PHE A 53 6.51 -27.07 13.41
N LEU A 54 6.82 -26.64 14.63
CA LEU A 54 7.19 -25.25 14.90
C LEU A 54 8.48 -25.03 14.12
N PRO A 55 8.54 -24.13 13.13
CA PRO A 55 9.82 -23.76 12.56
C PRO A 55 10.71 -23.37 13.75
N GLN A 56 11.94 -23.91 13.76
CA GLN A 56 12.94 -23.53 14.76
C GLN A 56 12.87 -22.01 14.89
N ALA A 57 12.72 -21.52 16.12
CA ALA A 57 12.57 -20.10 16.40
C ALA A 57 13.83 -19.37 15.92
N GLU A 58 13.86 -19.02 14.63
CA GLU A 58 14.64 -17.88 14.15
C GLU A 58 14.18 -16.74 15.04
N GLU A 59 15.09 -16.24 15.87
CA GLU A 59 14.82 -15.21 16.85
C GLU A 59 13.98 -14.11 16.19
N MET A 60 12.86 -13.74 16.82
CA MET A 60 12.04 -12.61 16.36
C MET A 60 12.91 -11.35 16.38
N LYS A 61 13.52 -11.02 15.24
CA LYS A 61 14.35 -9.83 15.08
C LYS A 61 13.41 -8.68 14.72
N ASN A 62 13.20 -7.76 15.67
CA ASN A 62 12.49 -6.52 15.37
C ASN A 62 13.29 -5.69 14.38
N VAL A 63 12.84 -5.70 13.13
CA VAL A 63 13.40 -4.86 12.09
C VAL A 63 12.79 -3.47 12.26
N GLN A 64 13.57 -2.56 12.80
CA GLN A 64 13.24 -1.15 12.82
C GLN A 64 13.58 -0.55 11.45
N VAL A 65 12.63 0.18 10.88
CA VAL A 65 12.80 0.85 9.60
C VAL A 65 13.27 2.28 9.87
N THR A 66 14.36 2.70 9.24
CA THR A 66 14.82 4.10 9.34
C THR A 66 14.50 4.91 8.08
N ALA A 67 14.46 6.24 8.23
CA ALA A 67 14.24 7.14 7.10
C ALA A 67 15.33 7.01 6.01
N ALA A 68 16.58 6.75 6.41
CA ALA A 68 17.70 6.53 5.50
C ALA A 68 17.50 5.25 4.68
N GLU A 69 17.07 4.17 5.31
CA GLU A 69 16.79 2.89 4.65
C GLU A 69 15.60 2.98 3.69
N LEU A 70 14.52 3.68 4.05
CA LEU A 70 13.42 3.96 3.12
C LEU A 70 13.86 4.82 1.94
N SER A 71 14.80 5.74 2.15
CA SER A 71 15.38 6.55 1.07
C SER A 71 16.20 5.70 0.10
N LEU A 72 16.93 4.69 0.60
CA LEU A 72 17.62 3.72 -0.24
C LEU A 72 16.64 2.88 -1.08
N LEU A 73 15.58 2.36 -0.44
CA LEU A 73 14.52 1.63 -1.15
C LEU A 73 13.82 2.50 -2.21
N ALA A 74 13.64 3.79 -1.91
CA ALA A 74 13.03 4.75 -2.81
C ALA A 74 13.90 5.09 -4.03
N ALA A 75 15.18 4.70 -4.07
CA ALA A 75 16.05 4.77 -5.26
C ALA A 75 16.05 6.14 -5.98
N GLY A 76 16.22 7.24 -5.23
CA GLY A 76 16.28 8.60 -5.75
C GLY A 76 14.94 9.33 -5.83
N TYR A 77 13.82 8.64 -5.57
CA TYR A 77 12.55 9.29 -5.35
C TYR A 77 12.53 10.00 -3.98
N LYS A 78 11.63 10.96 -3.81
CA LYS A 78 11.45 11.71 -2.56
C LYS A 78 10.15 11.28 -1.87
N PRO A 79 10.18 10.25 -0.99
CA PRO A 79 9.05 9.88 -0.15
C PRO A 79 8.43 11.08 0.57
N LEU A 80 7.11 11.03 0.77
CA LEU A 80 6.41 11.96 1.65
C LEU A 80 6.95 11.79 3.07
N ALA A 81 7.31 12.90 3.72
CA ALA A 81 7.94 12.87 5.04
C ALA A 81 7.02 12.22 6.08
N GLU A 82 5.72 12.43 5.95
CA GLU A 82 4.69 11.91 6.83
C GLU A 82 4.48 10.40 6.64
N VAL A 83 4.70 9.87 5.43
CA VAL A 83 4.71 8.41 5.16
C VAL A 83 5.95 7.77 5.77
N VAL A 84 7.11 8.42 5.65
CA VAL A 84 8.35 7.96 6.28
C VAL A 84 8.18 7.94 7.80
N GLU A 85 7.66 9.01 8.40
CA GLU A 85 7.37 9.08 9.84
C GLU A 85 6.39 7.98 10.28
N ALA A 86 5.33 7.73 9.50
CA ALA A 86 4.37 6.69 9.79
C ALA A 86 5.00 5.29 9.81
N LEU A 87 5.81 4.95 8.80
CA LEU A 87 6.48 3.64 8.69
C LEU A 87 7.61 3.46 9.72
N CYS A 88 8.35 4.51 10.04
CA CYS A 88 9.49 4.44 10.96
C CYS A 88 9.11 4.47 12.44
N SER A 89 7.95 5.02 12.79
CA SER A 89 7.59 5.27 14.18
C SER A 89 6.14 4.91 14.48
N LYS A 90 5.17 5.66 13.92
CA LYS A 90 3.76 5.56 14.35
C LYS A 90 3.19 4.17 14.17
N ALA A 91 3.52 3.49 13.07
CA ALA A 91 3.01 2.17 12.73
C ALA A 91 3.93 1.01 13.12
N GLU A 92 5.10 1.25 13.72
CA GLU A 92 6.05 0.19 14.08
C GLU A 92 5.39 -0.88 14.97
N ALA A 93 4.78 -0.45 16.07
CA ALA A 93 4.11 -1.35 17.00
C ALA A 93 2.91 -2.09 16.37
N TYR A 94 2.22 -1.44 15.43
CA TYR A 94 1.08 -2.03 14.72
C TYR A 94 1.55 -3.12 13.74
N MET A 95 2.59 -2.84 12.96
CA MET A 95 3.25 -3.82 12.10
C MET A 95 3.81 -4.99 12.92
N TRP A 96 4.31 -4.70 14.12
CA TRP A 96 4.84 -5.71 15.05
C TRP A 96 3.75 -6.61 15.59
N PHE A 97 2.62 -6.04 16.00
CA PHE A 97 1.48 -6.82 16.44
C PHE A 97 0.95 -7.76 15.35
N HIS A 98 1.07 -7.36 14.08
CA HIS A 98 0.67 -8.14 12.91
C HIS A 98 1.78 -8.95 12.26
N GLU A 99 2.92 -9.10 12.93
CA GLU A 99 4.04 -9.94 12.52
C GLU A 99 4.66 -9.59 11.15
N ILE A 100 4.54 -8.33 10.74
CA ILE A 100 5.11 -7.84 9.47
C ILE A 100 6.60 -7.58 9.64
N ASN A 101 6.99 -6.81 10.66
CA ASN A 101 8.38 -6.47 10.98
C ASN A 101 9.03 -7.41 12.01
N ARG A 102 8.36 -8.51 12.38
CA ARG A 102 8.94 -9.62 13.16
C ARG A 102 9.90 -10.50 12.38
N PHE A 103 9.71 -10.54 11.07
CA PHE A 103 10.44 -11.40 10.16
C PHE A 103 11.01 -10.52 9.05
N PRO A 104 12.36 -10.41 8.92
CA PRO A 104 12.98 -9.52 7.94
C PRO A 104 12.48 -9.73 6.52
N LEU A 105 12.22 -10.98 6.13
CA LEU A 105 11.73 -11.30 4.79
C LEU A 105 10.29 -10.79 4.56
N ARG A 106 9.39 -10.92 5.53
CA ARG A 106 8.02 -10.35 5.45
C ARG A 106 8.07 -8.84 5.30
N MET A 107 8.89 -8.16 6.11
CA MET A 107 9.12 -6.71 5.98
C MET A 107 9.60 -6.35 4.56
N CYS A 108 10.59 -7.07 4.04
CA CYS A 108 11.16 -6.81 2.72
C CYS A 108 10.08 -6.90 1.62
N HIS A 109 9.27 -7.96 1.64
CA HIS A 109 8.17 -8.08 0.68
C HIS A 109 7.12 -7.00 0.90
N PHE A 110 6.69 -6.75 2.13
CA PHE A 110 5.68 -5.75 2.45
C PHE A 110 6.08 -4.36 1.92
N LEU A 111 7.27 -3.87 2.30
CA LEU A 111 7.76 -2.56 1.86
C LEU A 111 8.02 -2.50 0.36
N ALA A 112 8.47 -3.58 -0.28
CA ALA A 112 8.65 -3.63 -1.73
C ALA A 112 7.31 -3.49 -2.48
N GLN A 113 6.24 -4.14 -1.98
CA GLN A 113 4.91 -3.98 -2.57
C GLN A 113 4.41 -2.53 -2.38
N LEU A 114 4.50 -1.98 -1.17
CA LEU A 114 4.05 -0.60 -0.92
C LEU A 114 4.85 0.43 -1.73
N ALA A 115 6.17 0.27 -1.84
CA ALA A 115 7.00 1.13 -2.67
C ALA A 115 6.59 1.04 -4.15
N HIS A 116 6.14 -0.11 -4.63
CA HIS A 116 5.61 -0.21 -5.99
C HIS A 116 4.28 0.55 -6.13
N GLU A 117 3.29 0.24 -5.28
CA GLU A 117 1.92 0.77 -5.40
C GLU A 117 1.84 2.29 -5.19
N SER A 118 2.65 2.83 -4.28
CA SER A 118 2.64 4.25 -3.92
C SER A 118 3.59 5.12 -4.74
N GLY A 119 4.24 4.54 -5.76
CA GLY A 119 5.29 5.23 -6.52
C GLY A 119 6.44 5.67 -5.61
N ARG A 120 6.96 4.75 -4.79
CA ARG A 120 8.05 4.92 -3.82
C ARG A 120 7.67 5.90 -2.72
N PHE A 121 6.47 5.71 -2.17
CA PHE A 121 5.94 6.49 -1.05
C PHE A 121 5.75 7.97 -1.36
N THR A 122 5.68 8.34 -2.65
CA THR A 122 5.51 9.73 -3.09
C THR A 122 4.05 10.15 -3.14
N LYS A 123 3.11 9.20 -3.08
CA LYS A 123 1.68 9.44 -3.25
C LYS A 123 0.87 8.60 -2.27
N LEU A 124 -0.16 9.22 -1.70
CA LEU A 124 -1.24 8.56 -0.95
C LEU A 124 -2.59 8.65 -1.65
N ARG A 125 -2.59 9.14 -2.90
CA ARG A 125 -3.79 9.32 -3.69
C ARG A 125 -3.44 9.32 -5.16
N GLU A 126 -4.30 8.72 -5.97
CA GLU A 126 -4.19 8.88 -7.42
C GLU A 126 -4.51 10.32 -7.86
N SER A 127 -3.86 10.74 -8.94
CA SER A 127 -4.28 11.92 -9.70
C SER A 127 -4.95 11.42 -10.97
N LEU A 128 -6.19 11.85 -11.18
CA LEU A 128 -6.92 11.62 -12.43
C LEU A 128 -6.92 12.88 -13.30
N ASN A 129 -5.97 13.79 -13.06
CA ASN A 129 -5.81 15.01 -13.83
C ASN A 129 -4.75 14.80 -14.91
N TYR A 130 -5.21 14.57 -16.15
CA TYR A 130 -4.35 14.37 -17.31
C TYR A 130 -4.47 15.55 -18.27
N SER A 131 -3.34 16.05 -18.76
CA SER A 131 -3.27 17.22 -19.64
C SER A 131 -3.35 16.86 -21.13
N THR A 132 -3.24 15.58 -21.49
CA THR A 132 -3.26 15.12 -22.89
C THR A 132 -4.16 13.91 -23.06
N SER A 133 -4.90 13.87 -24.17
CA SER A 133 -5.75 12.73 -24.55
C SER A 133 -4.93 11.46 -24.79
N SER A 134 -3.75 11.58 -25.42
CA SER A 134 -2.85 10.44 -25.66
C SER A 134 -2.50 9.70 -24.37
N ARG A 135 -2.24 10.45 -23.28
CA ARG A 135 -1.92 9.85 -21.99
C ARG A 135 -3.14 9.18 -21.34
N ILE A 136 -4.32 9.79 -21.46
CA ILE A 136 -5.57 9.17 -21.00
C ILE A 136 -5.81 7.86 -21.74
N LEU A 137 -5.59 7.80 -23.05
CA LEU A 137 -5.77 6.59 -23.85
C LEU A 137 -4.74 5.51 -23.54
N GLU A 138 -3.50 5.90 -23.29
CA GLU A 138 -2.44 4.96 -22.87
C GLU A 138 -2.83 4.26 -21.55
N VAL A 139 -3.44 5.01 -20.63
CA VAL A 139 -3.81 4.55 -19.29
C VAL A 139 -5.15 3.82 -19.27
N PHE A 140 -6.19 4.42 -19.84
CA PHE A 140 -7.59 4.02 -19.70
C PHE A 140 -8.26 3.58 -21.01
N GLY A 141 -7.49 3.46 -22.10
CA GLY A 141 -7.98 3.10 -23.42
C GLY A 141 -8.34 1.62 -23.59
N PRO A 142 -8.18 1.03 -24.80
CA PRO A 142 -8.79 -0.26 -25.16
C PRO A 142 -8.44 -1.47 -24.27
N ASN A 143 -7.25 -1.45 -23.66
CA ASN A 143 -6.77 -2.53 -22.80
C ASN A 143 -7.20 -2.37 -21.33
N HIS A 144 -7.79 -1.24 -20.97
CA HIS A 144 -8.33 -0.98 -19.62
C HIS A 144 -9.81 -1.36 -19.53
N SER A 145 -10.32 -1.60 -18.32
CA SER A 145 -11.75 -1.92 -18.13
C SER A 145 -12.68 -0.79 -18.53
N ALA A 146 -12.19 0.46 -18.53
CA ALA A 146 -12.96 1.63 -18.92
C ALA A 146 -13.10 1.76 -20.44
N LYS A 147 -12.13 1.27 -21.23
CA LYS A 147 -12.11 1.37 -22.69
C LYS A 147 -12.44 2.77 -23.19
N VAL A 148 -11.79 3.79 -22.62
CA VAL A 148 -11.98 5.20 -22.99
C VAL A 148 -11.68 5.38 -24.46
N THR A 149 -12.60 5.98 -25.22
CA THR A 149 -12.43 6.26 -26.65
C THR A 149 -11.61 7.53 -26.87
N VAL A 150 -11.18 7.77 -28.11
CA VAL A 150 -10.42 8.98 -28.47
C VAL A 150 -11.24 10.24 -28.21
N GLU A 151 -12.52 10.20 -28.59
CA GLU A 151 -13.47 11.31 -28.42
C GLU A 151 -13.72 11.59 -26.94
N GLU A 152 -13.88 10.53 -26.13
CA GLU A 152 -14.01 10.67 -24.67
C GLU A 152 -12.73 11.26 -24.06
N ALA A 153 -11.55 10.80 -24.50
CA ALA A 153 -10.28 11.25 -23.95
C ALA A 153 -10.05 12.75 -24.15
N GLU A 154 -10.46 13.33 -25.28
CA GLU A 154 -10.38 14.78 -25.52
C GLU A 154 -11.27 15.56 -24.55
N ALA A 155 -12.50 15.09 -24.31
CA ALA A 155 -13.44 15.71 -23.38
C ALA A 155 -13.03 15.56 -21.90
N LEU A 156 -12.16 14.60 -21.57
CA LEU A 156 -11.75 14.28 -20.21
C LEU A 156 -10.43 14.97 -19.78
N ILE A 157 -9.81 15.76 -20.66
CA ILE A 157 -8.61 16.54 -20.34
C ILE A 157 -8.89 17.49 -19.16
N ASN A 158 -7.98 17.51 -18.19
CA ASN A 158 -8.03 18.30 -16.97
C ASN A 158 -9.35 18.17 -16.16
N SER A 159 -10.08 17.06 -16.35
CA SER A 159 -11.42 16.87 -15.80
C SER A 159 -11.45 15.65 -14.87
N GLN A 160 -10.68 15.69 -13.79
CA GLN A 160 -10.46 14.55 -12.89
C GLN A 160 -11.74 13.90 -12.34
N GLN A 161 -12.78 14.68 -12.04
CA GLN A 161 -14.04 14.16 -11.52
C GLN A 161 -14.80 13.37 -12.62
N ALA A 162 -14.85 13.93 -13.83
CA ALA A 162 -15.46 13.27 -14.98
C ALA A 162 -14.68 12.00 -15.35
N LEU A 163 -13.35 12.04 -15.32
CA LEU A 163 -12.52 10.87 -15.61
C LEU A 163 -12.72 9.79 -14.54
N ALA A 164 -12.76 10.14 -13.26
CA ALA A 164 -13.05 9.19 -12.20
C ALA A 164 -14.44 8.56 -12.34
N GLU A 165 -15.44 9.36 -12.70
CA GLU A 165 -16.80 8.87 -12.93
C GLU A 165 -16.87 7.95 -14.16
N ARG A 166 -16.09 8.25 -15.20
CA ARG A 166 -16.00 7.44 -16.40
C ARG A 166 -15.26 6.11 -16.18
N VAL A 167 -14.24 6.11 -15.32
CA VAL A 167 -13.37 4.94 -15.09
C VAL A 167 -13.90 4.03 -13.97
N TYR A 168 -14.35 4.61 -12.86
CA TYR A 168 -14.77 3.90 -11.64
C TYR A 168 -16.25 4.07 -11.29
N GLY A 169 -16.88 5.14 -11.77
CA GLY A 169 -18.28 5.45 -11.51
C GLY A 169 -19.25 4.82 -12.50
N LEU A 170 -20.45 5.41 -12.61
CA LEU A 170 -21.54 4.92 -13.45
C LEU A 170 -21.21 4.94 -14.95
N GLY A 171 -20.18 5.68 -15.37
CA GLY A 171 -19.65 5.62 -16.74
C GLY A 171 -18.90 4.33 -17.06
N ASN A 172 -18.66 3.46 -16.08
CA ASN A 172 -18.16 2.10 -16.26
C ASN A 172 -19.08 1.12 -15.49
N PRO A 173 -20.15 0.59 -16.10
CA PRO A 173 -21.15 -0.21 -15.40
C PRO A 173 -20.58 -1.44 -14.69
N THR A 174 -19.59 -2.10 -15.28
CA THR A 174 -18.91 -3.25 -14.65
C THR A 174 -18.20 -2.85 -13.37
N LYS A 175 -17.44 -1.74 -13.38
CA LYS A 175 -16.74 -1.25 -12.19
C LYS A 175 -17.68 -0.62 -11.17
N ALA A 176 -18.72 0.09 -11.61
CA ALA A 176 -19.75 0.61 -10.70
C ALA A 176 -20.43 -0.52 -9.91
N ALA A 177 -20.75 -1.64 -10.56
CA ALA A 177 -21.34 -2.80 -9.90
C ALA A 177 -20.37 -3.45 -8.89
N GLU A 178 -19.12 -3.69 -9.30
CA GLU A 178 -18.05 -4.24 -8.45
C GLU A 178 -17.82 -3.37 -7.20
N PHE A 179 -17.74 -2.05 -7.39
CA PHE A 179 -17.49 -1.09 -6.32
C PHE A 179 -18.74 -0.66 -5.56
N LYS A 180 -19.93 -1.16 -5.93
CA LYS A 180 -21.22 -0.81 -5.34
C LYS A 180 -21.54 0.69 -5.41
N HIS A 181 -21.14 1.35 -6.49
CA HIS A 181 -21.51 2.72 -6.80
C HIS A 181 -22.96 2.77 -7.32
N LYS A 182 -23.78 3.61 -6.72
CA LYS A 182 -25.22 3.75 -6.99
C LYS A 182 -25.61 5.15 -7.44
N VAL A 183 -24.78 6.16 -7.15
CA VAL A 183 -25.04 7.55 -7.51
C VAL A 183 -23.83 8.19 -8.17
N ALA A 184 -24.08 9.17 -9.04
CA ALA A 184 -23.03 9.92 -9.71
C ALA A 184 -22.09 10.60 -8.70
N GLY A 185 -20.80 10.66 -9.02
CA GLY A 185 -19.77 11.25 -8.17
C GLY A 185 -19.13 10.25 -7.19
N GLU A 186 -19.70 9.05 -7.02
CA GLU A 186 -19.07 8.01 -6.20
C GLU A 186 -17.75 7.50 -6.82
N GLY A 187 -17.60 7.55 -8.15
CA GLY A 187 -16.33 7.22 -8.81
C GLY A 187 -15.19 8.12 -8.34
N PHE A 188 -15.41 9.43 -8.23
CA PHE A 188 -14.41 10.36 -7.69
C PHE A 188 -14.31 10.29 -6.16
N LYS A 189 -15.44 10.13 -5.46
CA LYS A 189 -15.48 10.07 -4.00
C LYS A 189 -14.62 8.91 -3.48
N PHE A 190 -14.73 7.73 -4.09
CA PHE A 190 -14.03 6.50 -3.71
C PHE A 190 -12.87 6.13 -4.65
N ARG A 191 -12.23 7.15 -5.26
CA ARG A 191 -10.98 6.99 -5.99
C ARG A 191 -9.85 6.44 -5.10
N GLY A 192 -8.81 5.88 -5.72
CA GLY A 192 -7.65 5.26 -5.11
C GLY A 192 -6.93 6.13 -4.08
N ARG A 193 -6.81 5.61 -2.85
CA ARG A 193 -6.09 6.23 -1.73
C ARG A 193 -5.20 5.26 -0.96
N GLY A 194 -4.29 5.82 -0.18
CA GLY A 194 -3.34 5.11 0.66
C GLY A 194 -2.25 4.42 -0.14
N LEU A 195 -1.43 3.65 0.59
CA LEU A 195 -0.23 2.99 0.06
C LEU A 195 -0.56 1.78 -0.83
N ILE A 196 -1.80 1.28 -0.79
CA ILE A 196 -2.29 0.14 -1.57
C ILE A 196 -3.35 0.53 -2.62
N GLN A 197 -3.57 1.84 -2.84
CA GLN A 197 -4.57 2.34 -3.79
C GLN A 197 -5.99 1.77 -3.57
N LEU A 198 -6.48 1.82 -2.33
CA LEU A 198 -7.83 1.39 -1.97
C LEU A 198 -8.87 2.15 -2.80
N THR A 199 -9.63 1.44 -3.63
CA THR A 199 -10.58 2.03 -4.60
C THR A 199 -11.96 1.40 -4.49
N GLY A 200 -13.01 2.20 -4.63
CA GLY A 200 -14.40 1.75 -4.71
C GLY A 200 -15.10 1.60 -3.35
N LYS A 201 -16.36 2.04 -3.26
CA LYS A 201 -17.14 2.09 -2.02
C LYS A 201 -17.18 0.77 -1.26
N ALA A 202 -17.31 -0.36 -1.96
CA ALA A 202 -17.30 -1.69 -1.36
C ALA A 202 -16.03 -1.94 -0.51
N ASN A 203 -14.86 -1.54 -1.01
CA ASN A 203 -13.60 -1.70 -0.30
C ASN A 203 -13.47 -0.72 0.86
N TYR A 204 -13.89 0.53 0.69
CA TYR A 204 -13.94 1.50 1.79
C TYR A 204 -14.83 1.02 2.94
N GLU A 205 -16.00 0.45 2.63
CA GLU A 205 -16.89 -0.13 3.63
C GLU A 205 -16.26 -1.34 4.34
N LYS A 206 -15.67 -2.24 3.58
CA LYS A 206 -15.03 -3.47 4.08
C LYS A 206 -13.88 -3.16 5.02
N PHE A 207 -12.90 -2.37 4.57
CA PHE A 207 -11.73 -2.03 5.37
C PHE A 207 -12.05 -1.07 6.52
N GLY A 208 -13.03 -0.17 6.34
CA GLY A 208 -13.50 0.70 7.42
C GLY A 208 -14.08 -0.10 8.60
N LYS A 209 -14.79 -1.19 8.32
CA LYS A 209 -15.34 -2.11 9.33
C LYS A 209 -14.33 -3.11 9.91
N HIS A 210 -13.10 -3.15 9.38
CA HIS A 210 -12.08 -4.08 9.87
C HIS A 210 -11.85 -3.87 11.38
N PRO A 211 -11.78 -4.92 12.21
CA PRO A 211 -11.70 -4.80 13.68
C PRO A 211 -10.53 -3.95 14.20
N ASP A 212 -9.44 -3.91 13.44
CA ASP A 212 -8.24 -3.17 13.79
C ASP A 212 -8.25 -1.71 13.27
N ILE A 213 -9.22 -1.34 12.41
CA ILE A 213 -9.34 0.01 11.82
C ILE A 213 -10.54 0.74 12.42
N LYS A 214 -11.75 0.19 12.32
CA LYS A 214 -13.00 0.76 12.88
C LYS A 214 -13.20 2.24 12.56
N LEU A 215 -13.10 2.59 11.28
CA LEU A 215 -13.32 3.95 10.77
C LEU A 215 -14.47 3.96 9.76
N ASP A 216 -15.30 5.00 9.79
CA ASP A 216 -16.30 5.23 8.75
C ASP A 216 -15.66 5.86 7.51
N LEU A 217 -14.97 5.02 6.74
CA LEU A 217 -14.32 5.40 5.49
C LEU A 217 -15.33 5.68 4.37
N VAL A 218 -16.60 5.29 4.51
CA VAL A 218 -17.65 5.62 3.53
C VAL A 218 -18.11 7.07 3.69
N ALA A 219 -18.27 7.51 4.95
CA ALA A 219 -18.55 8.90 5.26
C ALA A 219 -17.34 9.79 5.01
N LYS A 220 -16.14 9.35 5.42
CA LYS A 220 -14.88 10.11 5.38
C LYS A 220 -13.76 9.37 4.62
N PRO A 221 -13.86 9.21 3.29
CA PRO A 221 -12.88 8.47 2.50
C PRO A 221 -11.48 9.08 2.51
N GLU A 222 -11.35 10.38 2.75
CA GLU A 222 -10.08 11.09 2.91
C GLU A 222 -9.22 10.59 4.07
N LEU A 223 -9.81 9.92 5.07
CA LEU A 223 -9.04 9.29 6.15
C LEU A 223 -8.08 8.21 5.63
N ALA A 224 -8.35 7.60 4.47
CA ALA A 224 -7.42 6.68 3.82
C ALA A 224 -6.18 7.38 3.24
N GLU A 225 -6.16 8.72 3.17
CA GLU A 225 -4.97 9.52 2.81
C GLU A 225 -4.12 9.88 4.04
N ASP A 226 -4.59 9.60 5.27
CA ASP A 226 -3.74 9.75 6.46
C ASP A 226 -2.61 8.72 6.43
N PRO A 227 -1.34 9.11 6.58
CA PRO A 227 -0.21 8.20 6.44
C PRO A 227 -0.23 7.01 7.41
N PHE A 228 -0.68 7.21 8.65
CA PHE A 228 -0.76 6.13 9.63
C PHE A 228 -1.90 5.17 9.29
N ILE A 229 -3.09 5.70 8.98
CA ILE A 229 -4.23 4.90 8.54
C ILE A 229 -3.90 4.15 7.23
N ALA A 230 -3.17 4.77 6.31
CA ALA A 230 -2.74 4.14 5.07
C ALA A 230 -1.83 2.92 5.30
N VAL A 231 -0.96 2.96 6.32
CA VAL A 231 -0.17 1.78 6.74
C VAL A 231 -1.07 0.74 7.40
N GLN A 232 -2.04 1.14 8.24
CA GLN A 232 -2.98 0.20 8.84
C GLN A 232 -3.82 -0.54 7.78
N LEU A 233 -4.31 0.18 6.77
CA LEU A 233 -5.01 -0.37 5.62
C LEU A 233 -4.13 -1.34 4.83
N ALA A 234 -2.86 -1.00 4.62
CA ALA A 234 -1.91 -1.87 3.95
C ALA A 234 -1.68 -3.19 4.71
N VAL A 235 -1.53 -3.14 6.03
CA VAL A 235 -1.38 -4.34 6.87
C VAL A 235 -2.67 -5.17 6.90
N ALA A 236 -3.85 -4.53 7.01
CA ALA A 236 -5.13 -5.23 6.96
C ALA A 236 -5.31 -5.96 5.61
N PHE A 237 -4.99 -5.28 4.51
CA PHE A 237 -5.02 -5.85 3.16
C PHE A 237 -4.06 -7.02 3.00
N TRP A 238 -2.85 -6.89 3.56
CA TRP A 238 -1.83 -7.94 3.56
C TRP A 238 -2.30 -9.20 4.27
N LYS A 239 -2.90 -9.04 5.45
CA LYS A 239 -3.45 -10.15 6.25
C LYS A 239 -4.63 -10.81 5.57
N GLU A 240 -5.59 -10.04 5.06
CA GLU A 240 -6.79 -10.58 4.41
C GLU A 240 -6.47 -11.48 3.21
N ARG A 241 -5.32 -11.25 2.56
CA ARG A 241 -4.86 -12.01 1.39
C ARG A 241 -3.84 -13.09 1.73
N ASP A 242 -3.59 -13.37 3.01
CA ASP A 242 -2.61 -14.35 3.48
C ASP A 242 -1.22 -14.19 2.82
N LEU A 243 -0.77 -12.95 2.66
CA LEU A 243 0.47 -12.65 1.93
C LEU A 243 1.73 -13.00 2.74
N SER A 244 1.64 -13.07 4.07
CA SER A 244 2.77 -13.44 4.93
C SER A 244 3.32 -14.83 4.59
N ALA A 245 2.45 -15.83 4.38
CA ALA A 245 2.88 -17.19 4.02
C ALA A 245 3.61 -17.23 2.67
N LEU A 246 3.19 -16.39 1.72
CA LEU A 246 3.88 -16.28 0.44
C LEU A 246 5.22 -15.55 0.57
N ALA A 247 5.31 -14.56 1.47
CA ALA A 247 6.56 -13.85 1.75
C ALA A 247 7.56 -14.75 2.47
N ASP A 248 7.11 -15.59 3.39
CA ASP A 248 7.93 -16.61 4.07
C ASP A 248 8.51 -17.62 3.06
N ALA A 249 7.74 -17.95 2.01
CA ALA A 249 8.21 -18.76 0.88
C ALA A 249 8.98 -17.95 -0.19
N ASP A 250 9.30 -16.68 0.09
CA ASP A 250 9.99 -15.74 -0.81
C ASP A 250 9.34 -15.56 -2.19
N ASN A 251 8.02 -15.74 -2.29
CA ASN A 251 7.32 -15.87 -3.56
C ASN A 251 6.68 -14.56 -4.03
N VAL A 252 7.52 -13.62 -4.46
CA VAL A 252 7.09 -12.31 -4.98
C VAL A 252 6.12 -12.41 -6.16
N THR A 253 6.23 -13.47 -6.96
CA THR A 253 5.35 -13.69 -8.12
C THR A 253 3.93 -14.02 -7.67
N ALA A 254 3.78 -14.91 -6.68
CA ALA A 254 2.49 -15.24 -6.11
C ALA A 254 1.87 -14.05 -5.38
N ILE A 255 2.68 -13.28 -4.64
CA ILE A 255 2.21 -12.04 -3.99
C ILE A 255 1.70 -11.06 -5.03
N THR A 256 2.46 -10.79 -6.09
CA THR A 256 2.06 -9.86 -7.16
C THR A 256 0.73 -10.27 -7.79
N LYS A 257 0.55 -11.58 -8.07
CA LYS A 257 -0.71 -12.12 -8.59
C LYS A 257 -1.87 -11.93 -7.62
N ARG A 258 -1.66 -12.11 -6.32
CA ARG A 258 -2.69 -11.95 -5.28
C ARG A 258 -3.08 -10.48 -5.07
N ILE A 259 -2.14 -9.55 -5.27
CA ILE A 259 -2.40 -8.11 -5.12
C ILE A 259 -3.13 -7.54 -6.36
N ASN A 260 -2.67 -7.87 -7.57
CA ASN A 260 -3.15 -7.24 -8.82
C ASN A 260 -4.05 -8.13 -9.70
N GLY A 261 -4.20 -9.41 -9.37
CA GLY A 261 -4.82 -10.40 -10.25
C GLY A 261 -3.95 -10.82 -11.45
N GLY A 262 -2.67 -10.42 -11.50
CA GLY A 262 -1.79 -10.63 -12.64
C GLY A 262 -0.30 -10.46 -12.32
N THR A 263 0.54 -10.31 -13.35
CA THR A 263 2.00 -10.11 -13.17
C THR A 263 2.48 -8.72 -13.60
N GLU A 264 1.53 -7.79 -13.79
CA GLU A 264 1.83 -6.38 -14.06
C GLU A 264 2.71 -5.80 -12.95
N GLY A 265 3.78 -5.10 -13.34
CA GLY A 265 4.76 -4.54 -12.41
C GLY A 265 5.70 -5.53 -11.72
N LEU A 266 5.63 -6.84 -12.02
CA LEU A 266 6.46 -7.86 -11.34
C LEU A 266 7.97 -7.59 -11.44
N GLY A 267 8.45 -7.12 -12.60
CA GLY A 267 9.87 -6.81 -12.78
C GLY A 267 10.36 -5.71 -11.83
N ASP A 268 9.52 -4.72 -11.60
CA ASP A 268 9.81 -3.62 -10.67
C ASP A 268 9.76 -4.07 -9.21
N ARG A 269 8.73 -4.86 -8.85
CA ARG A 269 8.59 -5.44 -7.50
C ARG A 269 9.77 -6.34 -7.14
N LYS A 270 10.31 -7.10 -8.10
CA LYS A 270 11.53 -7.90 -7.92
C LYS A 270 12.76 -7.04 -7.62
N LYS A 271 12.93 -5.92 -8.32
CA LYS A 271 14.05 -4.98 -8.07
C LYS A 271 13.95 -4.38 -6.67
N LEU A 272 12.77 -3.87 -6.31
CA LEU A 272 12.51 -3.32 -4.98
C LEU A 272 12.72 -4.36 -3.87
N LEU A 273 12.28 -5.60 -4.09
CA LEU A 273 12.51 -6.69 -3.13
C LEU A 273 13.99 -7.01 -2.96
N ALA A 274 14.77 -7.04 -4.05
CA ALA A 274 16.22 -7.24 -3.97
C ALA A 274 16.88 -6.13 -3.14
N THR A 275 16.57 -4.85 -3.43
CA THR A 275 17.03 -3.72 -2.63
C THR A 275 16.62 -3.84 -1.17
N ALA A 276 15.37 -4.21 -0.89
CA ALA A 276 14.88 -4.38 0.47
C ALA A 276 15.66 -5.47 1.24
N LYS A 277 15.95 -6.61 0.60
CA LYS A 277 16.75 -7.68 1.21
C LYS A 277 18.18 -7.23 1.50
N ASP A 278 18.80 -6.48 0.60
CA ASP A 278 20.13 -5.92 0.84
C ASP A 278 20.16 -5.02 2.08
N ILE A 279 19.09 -4.25 2.28
CA ILE A 279 18.98 -3.34 3.42
C ILE A 279 18.68 -4.07 4.74
N TRP A 280 17.66 -4.93 4.77
CA TRP A 280 17.09 -5.44 6.02
C TRP A 280 17.33 -6.93 6.28
N LEU A 281 17.64 -7.73 5.25
CA LEU A 281 17.91 -9.17 5.42
C LEU A 281 19.42 -9.42 5.56
N ASN A 282 20.23 -8.86 4.66
CA ASN A 282 21.68 -9.10 4.63
C ASN A 282 22.43 -8.42 5.79
N LYS A 283 21.97 -7.24 6.23
CA LYS A 283 22.48 -6.52 7.41
C LYS A 283 22.36 -7.29 8.73
N GLN A 284 21.44 -8.26 8.80
CA GLN A 284 21.19 -9.06 10.01
C GLN A 284 22.06 -10.34 10.07
N MET A 285 22.80 -10.63 8.99
CA MET A 285 23.68 -11.80 8.85
C MET A 285 25.18 -11.46 8.97
N SER A 286 25.52 -10.16 8.98
CA SER A 286 26.88 -9.62 9.19
C SER A 286 27.09 -9.18 10.63
#